data_AF-A0AAD7YDF4-F1
#
_entry.id   AF-A0AAD7YDF4-F1
#
_cell.length_a   1.000
_cell.length_b   1.000
_cell.length_c   1.000
_cell.angle_alpha   90.00
_cell.angle_beta   90.00
_cell.angle_gamma   90.00
#
_symmetry.space_group_name_H-M   'P 1'
#
loop_
_entity.id
_entity.type
_entity.pdbx_description
1 polymer ?
#
loop_
_entity_poly.entity_id
_entity_poly.type
_entity_poly.pdbx_seq_one_letter_code
_entity_poly.pdbx_strand_id
1 'polypeptide(L)'
;MDQNKQIYCFKVLLVAGIAFGSRSLELSNKNVWMYSIARYVLYILTVRAMHGACAVVYDLVHHKRPLDAQLLSKVNVNHAGMFAAVAGFLLFNEQTFIDKSFFFILIATVVTKFPEIEKKKKDSLNYAVWMACSYFEGYLVHILPSDGAKFFGFLENMRVYEDRQGVVFPVRKLFIVATKSLYSPPQLEDLNPPDRIDVAKVEACSPLTEIEKNVAGVRNRIYKNFAYKIYRPGRLPVYLSAIGGTPMYTLYKVLRNRDLSQEIAGINREETVSDFFKALRSIIAKSPECRDKCELIYFDDTDRDQNLADVLLNRIRELEPNFEEIIAQRSPRRARVPRAPAAHARV
;
A
#
# COMPACT_ATOMS: atom_id res chain seq x y z
N MET A 1 -3.37 14.59 -19.23
CA MET A 1 -4.36 14.21 -20.27
C MET A 1 -4.81 12.80 -19.96
N ASP A 2 -6.12 12.59 -19.76
CA ASP A 2 -6.68 11.36 -19.19
C ASP A 2 -6.37 10.13 -20.06
N GLN A 3 -5.80 9.07 -19.47
CA GLN A 3 -5.29 7.87 -20.15
C GLN A 3 -6.38 7.21 -21.02
N ASN A 4 -7.64 7.31 -20.58
CA ASN A 4 -8.79 6.85 -21.33
C ASN A 4 -9.03 7.64 -22.63
N LYS A 5 -8.79 8.95 -22.63
CA LYS A 5 -8.96 9.79 -23.84
C LYS A 5 -7.93 9.46 -24.91
N GLN A 6 -6.69 9.12 -24.52
CA GLN A 6 -5.65 8.69 -25.46
C GLN A 6 -5.99 7.36 -26.12
N ILE A 7 -6.53 6.39 -25.35
CA ILE A 7 -6.97 5.09 -25.88
C ILE A 7 -8.13 5.25 -26.87
N TYR A 8 -9.11 6.11 -26.57
CA TYR A 8 -10.21 6.39 -27.49
C TYR A 8 -9.73 7.10 -28.76
N CYS A 9 -8.80 8.06 -28.64
CA CYS A 9 -8.23 8.75 -29.79
C CYS A 9 -7.47 7.77 -30.72
N PHE A 10 -6.71 6.84 -30.14
CA PHE A 10 -6.03 5.79 -30.91
C PHE A 10 -7.00 4.82 -31.60
N LYS A 11 -8.10 4.44 -30.94
CA LYS A 11 -9.15 3.60 -31.56
C LYS A 11 -9.82 4.31 -32.72
N VAL A 12 -10.11 5.61 -32.60
CA VAL A 12 -10.68 6.42 -33.68
C VAL A 12 -9.69 6.57 -34.83
N LEU A 13 -8.41 6.82 -34.55
CA LEU A 13 -7.36 6.90 -35.58
C LEU A 13 -7.13 5.56 -36.29
N LEU A 14 -7.23 4.44 -35.57
CA LEU A 14 -7.12 3.10 -36.17
C LEU A 14 -8.30 2.82 -37.10
N VAL A 15 -9.53 3.11 -36.67
CA VAL A 15 -10.74 2.94 -37.50
C VAL A 15 -10.71 3.88 -38.71
N ALA A 16 -10.30 5.13 -38.52
CA ALA A 16 -10.12 6.10 -39.60
C ALA A 16 -9.00 5.67 -40.58
N GLY A 17 -7.90 5.13 -40.06
CA GLY A 17 -6.79 4.59 -40.86
C GLY A 17 -7.20 3.37 -41.69
N ILE A 18 -7.99 2.47 -41.12
CA ILE A 18 -8.56 1.31 -41.84
C ILE A 18 -9.57 1.80 -42.91
N ALA A 19 -10.41 2.79 -42.59
CA ALA A 19 -11.38 3.35 -43.54
C ALA A 19 -10.74 4.20 -44.66
N PHE A 20 -9.60 4.83 -44.40
CA PHE A 20 -8.84 5.61 -45.39
C PHE A 20 -7.97 4.69 -46.25
N GLY A 21 -7.35 3.67 -45.65
CA GLY A 21 -6.62 2.62 -46.36
C GLY A 21 -7.54 1.74 -47.22
N SER A 22 -8.80 1.56 -46.85
CA SER A 22 -9.78 0.84 -47.67
C SER A 22 -10.24 1.60 -48.91
N ARG A 23 -10.01 2.91 -49.00
CA ARG A 23 -10.24 3.68 -50.24
C ARG A 23 -9.20 3.38 -51.33
N SER A 24 -8.02 2.85 -50.98
CA SER A 24 -7.01 2.40 -51.95
C SER A 24 -7.09 0.90 -52.26
N LEU A 25 -7.96 0.16 -51.58
CA LEU A 25 -8.32 -1.21 -51.95
C LEU A 25 -9.44 -1.12 -52.98
N GLU A 26 -9.20 -1.55 -54.21
CA GLU A 26 -10.27 -1.73 -55.19
C GLU A 26 -11.30 -2.71 -54.61
N LEU A 27 -12.38 -2.17 -54.04
CA LEU A 27 -13.53 -2.90 -53.51
C LEU A 27 -14.40 -3.43 -54.66
N SER A 28 -13.79 -4.12 -55.62
CA SER A 28 -14.45 -4.63 -56.82
C SER A 28 -15.56 -5.65 -56.51
N ASN A 29 -15.61 -6.17 -55.28
CA ASN A 29 -16.60 -7.15 -54.88
C ASN A 29 -17.14 -6.89 -53.45
N LYS A 30 -18.11 -5.98 -53.33
CA LYS A 30 -18.77 -5.60 -52.08
C LYS A 30 -19.34 -6.80 -51.29
N ASN A 31 -19.82 -7.82 -52.01
CA ASN A 31 -20.40 -9.01 -51.40
C ASN A 31 -19.34 -9.85 -50.67
N VAL A 32 -18.16 -10.01 -51.26
CA VAL A 32 -17.04 -10.75 -50.65
C VAL A 32 -16.64 -10.11 -49.32
N TRP A 33 -16.52 -8.78 -49.29
CA TRP A 33 -16.20 -8.04 -48.06
C TRP A 33 -17.28 -8.17 -47.00
N MET A 34 -18.55 -8.10 -47.39
CA MET A 34 -19.67 -8.25 -46.47
C MET A 34 -19.68 -9.64 -45.81
N TYR A 35 -19.43 -10.70 -46.58
CA TYR A 35 -19.31 -12.06 -46.05
C TYR A 35 -18.09 -12.23 -45.15
N SER A 36 -16.93 -11.67 -45.52
CA SER A 36 -15.73 -11.71 -44.68
C SER A 36 -15.96 -11.01 -43.34
N ILE A 37 -16.55 -9.81 -43.33
CA ILE A 37 -16.86 -9.08 -42.09
C ILE A 37 -17.85 -9.89 -41.23
N ALA A 38 -18.90 -10.43 -41.82
CA ALA A 38 -19.87 -11.27 -41.11
C ALA A 38 -19.19 -12.50 -40.46
N ARG A 39 -18.32 -13.20 -41.19
CA ARG A 39 -17.55 -14.33 -40.63
C ARG A 39 -16.64 -13.89 -39.49
N TYR A 40 -15.91 -12.79 -39.61
CA TYR A 40 -15.03 -12.31 -38.55
C TYR A 40 -15.77 -11.89 -37.29
N VAL A 41 -16.92 -11.23 -37.43
CA VAL A 41 -17.80 -10.92 -36.30
C VAL A 41 -18.27 -12.21 -35.63
N LEU A 42 -18.69 -13.21 -36.41
CA LEU A 42 -19.07 -14.52 -35.90
C LEU A 42 -17.91 -15.18 -35.14
N TYR A 43 -16.69 -15.15 -35.67
CA TYR A 43 -15.51 -15.72 -35.02
C TYR A 43 -15.21 -15.09 -33.67
N ILE A 44 -15.23 -13.77 -33.58
CA ILE A 44 -15.01 -13.05 -32.31
C ILE A 44 -16.09 -13.44 -31.28
N LEU A 45 -17.35 -13.52 -31.72
CA LEU A 45 -18.47 -13.92 -30.85
C LEU A 45 -18.34 -15.38 -30.39
N THR A 46 -17.97 -16.31 -31.30
CA THR A 46 -17.72 -17.73 -30.98
C THR A 46 -16.60 -17.89 -29.97
N VAL A 47 -15.46 -17.21 -30.15
CA VAL A 47 -14.33 -17.29 -29.22
C VAL A 47 -14.71 -16.74 -27.84
N ARG A 48 -15.50 -15.67 -27.79
CA ARG A 48 -16.00 -15.11 -26.54
C ARG A 48 -17.00 -16.04 -25.84
N ALA A 49 -17.88 -16.69 -26.61
CA ALA A 49 -18.82 -17.68 -26.09
C ALA A 49 -18.10 -18.93 -25.55
N MET A 50 -17.10 -19.43 -26.28
CA MET A 50 -16.24 -20.55 -25.85
C MET A 50 -15.53 -20.23 -24.53
N HIS A 51 -14.98 -19.02 -24.36
CA HIS A 51 -14.37 -18.61 -23.10
C HIS A 51 -15.38 -18.67 -21.93
N GLY A 52 -16.61 -18.19 -22.14
CA GLY A 52 -17.68 -18.29 -21.14
C GLY A 52 -18.03 -19.74 -20.82
N ALA A 53 -18.23 -20.57 -21.84
CA ALA A 53 -18.54 -21.99 -21.68
C ALA A 53 -17.43 -22.75 -20.95
N CYS A 54 -16.16 -22.51 -21.28
CA CYS A 54 -15.02 -23.12 -20.59
C CYS A 54 -14.99 -22.75 -19.09
N ALA A 55 -15.30 -21.51 -18.74
CA ALA A 55 -15.37 -21.09 -17.33
C ALA A 55 -16.51 -21.80 -16.58
N VAL A 56 -17.68 -21.93 -17.18
CA VAL A 56 -18.81 -22.68 -16.59
C VAL A 56 -18.46 -24.16 -16.44
N VAL A 57 -17.88 -24.78 -17.46
CA VAL A 57 -17.45 -26.19 -17.39
C VAL A 57 -16.39 -26.40 -16.30
N TYR A 58 -15.41 -25.50 -16.20
CA TYR A 58 -14.39 -25.54 -15.15
C TYR A 58 -15.02 -25.50 -13.75
N ASP A 59 -15.94 -24.56 -13.51
CA ASP A 59 -16.64 -24.43 -12.23
C ASP A 59 -17.50 -25.66 -11.90
N LEU A 60 -18.18 -26.24 -12.90
CA LEU A 60 -18.98 -27.46 -12.72
C LEU A 60 -18.11 -28.67 -12.35
N VAL A 61 -16.97 -28.83 -13.02
CA VAL A 61 -16.04 -29.95 -12.81
C VAL A 61 -15.32 -29.83 -11.47
N HIS A 62 -14.83 -28.63 -11.13
CA HIS A 62 -13.96 -28.43 -9.95
C HIS A 62 -14.69 -28.02 -8.68
N HIS A 63 -15.87 -27.38 -8.76
CA HIS A 63 -16.56 -26.86 -7.58
C HIS A 63 -17.88 -27.57 -7.26
N LYS A 64 -18.27 -28.59 -8.05
CA LYS A 64 -19.49 -29.40 -7.86
C LYS A 64 -20.76 -28.58 -7.59
N ARG A 65 -20.83 -27.34 -8.09
CA ARG A 65 -22.01 -26.48 -7.94
C ARG A 65 -23.07 -26.92 -8.95
N PRO A 66 -24.36 -26.97 -8.60
CA PRO A 66 -25.42 -27.16 -9.58
C PRO A 66 -25.43 -25.99 -10.58
N LEU A 67 -25.87 -26.25 -11.81
CA LEU A 67 -26.08 -25.23 -12.85
C LEU A 67 -27.09 -24.19 -12.34
N ASP A 68 -26.59 -23.05 -11.90
CA ASP A 68 -27.40 -21.92 -11.45
C ASP A 68 -27.94 -21.17 -12.67
N ALA A 69 -29.25 -20.92 -12.71
CA ALA A 69 -29.90 -20.13 -13.76
C ALA A 69 -29.34 -18.68 -13.81
N GLN A 70 -28.77 -18.17 -12.71
CA GLN A 70 -28.05 -16.89 -12.70
C GLN A 70 -26.73 -16.89 -13.47
N LEU A 71 -26.12 -18.07 -13.70
CA LEU A 71 -24.90 -18.19 -14.50
C LEU A 71 -25.20 -18.13 -16.01
N LEU A 72 -26.37 -18.64 -16.41
CA LEU A 72 -26.90 -18.53 -17.78
C LEU A 72 -27.45 -17.13 -18.09
N SER A 73 -27.97 -16.41 -17.10
CA SER A 73 -28.45 -15.02 -17.29
C SER A 73 -27.32 -14.01 -17.54
N LYS A 74 -26.06 -14.40 -17.31
CA LYS A 74 -24.87 -13.61 -17.72
C LYS A 74 -24.58 -13.68 -19.22
N VAL A 75 -25.28 -14.54 -19.97
CA VAL A 75 -25.23 -14.51 -21.43
C VAL A 75 -25.85 -13.20 -21.88
N ASN A 76 -25.01 -12.31 -22.40
CA ASN A 76 -25.44 -11.02 -22.87
C ASN A 76 -26.39 -11.22 -24.06
N VAL A 77 -27.69 -10.97 -23.84
CA VAL A 77 -28.77 -11.14 -24.83
C VAL A 77 -28.45 -10.43 -26.14
N ASN A 78 -27.78 -9.27 -26.08
CA ASN A 78 -27.38 -8.54 -27.27
C ASN A 78 -26.30 -9.27 -28.09
N HIS A 79 -25.39 -10.00 -27.42
CA HIS A 79 -24.37 -10.79 -28.11
C HIS A 79 -24.97 -12.07 -28.70
N ALA A 80 -25.93 -12.69 -28.02
CA ALA A 80 -26.66 -13.85 -28.54
C ALA A 80 -27.52 -13.46 -29.75
N GLY A 81 -28.22 -12.32 -29.69
CA GLY A 81 -28.98 -11.77 -30.81
C GLY A 81 -28.10 -11.41 -32.01
N MET A 82 -26.95 -10.77 -31.77
CA MET A 82 -25.97 -10.45 -32.82
C MET A 82 -25.39 -11.72 -33.44
N PHE A 83 -25.08 -12.74 -32.64
CA PHE A 83 -24.62 -14.04 -33.13
C PHE A 83 -25.66 -14.69 -34.04
N ALA A 84 -26.93 -14.76 -33.60
CA ALA A 84 -28.02 -15.33 -34.37
C ALA A 84 -28.28 -14.56 -35.68
N ALA A 85 -28.23 -13.22 -35.65
CA ALA A 85 -28.41 -12.38 -36.83
C ALA A 85 -27.30 -12.60 -37.87
N VAL A 86 -26.03 -12.63 -37.44
CA VAL A 86 -24.88 -12.86 -38.33
C VAL A 86 -24.87 -14.29 -38.87
N ALA A 87 -25.22 -15.27 -38.04
CA ALA A 87 -25.34 -16.66 -38.45
C ALA A 87 -26.46 -16.85 -39.48
N GLY A 88 -27.63 -16.26 -39.25
CA GLY A 88 -28.76 -16.29 -40.17
C GLY A 88 -28.44 -15.61 -41.52
N PHE A 89 -27.72 -14.48 -41.48
CA PHE A 89 -27.25 -13.80 -42.69
C PHE A 89 -26.33 -14.69 -43.54
N LEU A 90 -25.40 -15.41 -42.91
CA LEU A 90 -24.49 -16.32 -43.64
C LEU A 90 -25.24 -17.55 -44.20
N LEU A 91 -26.19 -18.12 -43.46
CA LEU A 91 -27.04 -19.22 -43.93
C LEU A 91 -27.88 -18.85 -45.14
N PHE A 92 -28.53 -17.68 -45.09
CA PHE A 92 -29.40 -17.20 -46.16
C PHE A 92 -28.64 -17.01 -47.48
N ASN A 93 -27.33 -16.75 -47.40
CA ASN A 93 -26.45 -16.57 -48.57
C ASN A 93 -25.63 -17.83 -48.90
N GLU A 94 -25.99 -18.99 -48.34
CA GLU A 94 -25.30 -20.28 -48.55
C GLU A 94 -23.79 -20.23 -48.27
N GLN A 95 -23.36 -19.38 -47.33
CA GLN A 95 -21.96 -19.21 -46.99
C GLN A 95 -21.54 -20.19 -45.89
N THR A 96 -20.29 -20.64 -45.96
CA THR A 96 -19.69 -21.44 -44.88
C THR A 96 -19.45 -20.57 -43.64
N PHE A 97 -19.71 -21.15 -42.47
CA PHE A 97 -19.47 -20.49 -41.19
C PHE A 97 -18.00 -20.49 -40.82
N ILE A 98 -17.33 -21.65 -40.95
CA ILE A 98 -15.98 -21.88 -40.46
C ILE A 98 -15.07 -22.13 -41.66
N ASP A 99 -14.02 -21.33 -41.75
CA ASP A 99 -12.90 -21.55 -42.67
C ASP A 99 -11.57 -21.57 -41.91
N LYS A 100 -10.46 -21.65 -42.64
CA LYS A 100 -9.11 -21.69 -42.05
C LYS A 100 -8.80 -20.44 -41.23
N SER A 101 -9.43 -19.29 -41.52
CA SER A 101 -9.22 -18.03 -40.79
C SER A 101 -9.76 -18.07 -39.36
N PHE A 102 -10.74 -18.92 -39.07
CA PHE A 102 -11.21 -19.15 -37.70
C PHE A 102 -10.08 -19.61 -36.77
N PHE A 103 -9.30 -20.60 -37.21
CA PHE A 103 -8.21 -21.16 -36.41
C PHE A 103 -7.11 -20.14 -36.14
N PHE A 104 -6.77 -19.31 -37.13
CA PHE A 104 -5.81 -18.22 -36.94
C PHE A 104 -6.29 -17.20 -35.90
N ILE A 105 -7.57 -16.86 -35.88
CA ILE A 105 -8.15 -15.94 -34.88
C ILE A 105 -8.22 -16.57 -33.50
N LEU A 106 -8.55 -17.86 -33.42
CA LEU A 106 -8.54 -18.60 -32.16
C LEU A 106 -7.13 -18.60 -31.56
N ILE A 107 -6.11 -18.98 -32.35
CA ILE A 107 -4.71 -18.99 -31.93
C ILE A 107 -4.25 -17.57 -31.55
N ALA A 108 -4.53 -16.56 -32.37
CA ALA A 108 -4.18 -15.18 -32.06
C ALA A 108 -4.84 -14.68 -30.77
N THR A 109 -6.09 -15.06 -30.52
CA THR A 109 -6.78 -14.70 -29.27
C THR A 109 -6.15 -15.39 -28.06
N VAL A 110 -5.76 -16.65 -28.19
CA VAL A 110 -5.06 -17.39 -27.12
C VAL A 110 -3.71 -16.74 -26.83
N VAL A 111 -2.91 -16.46 -27.87
CA VAL A 111 -1.58 -15.85 -27.74
C VAL A 111 -1.64 -14.43 -27.15
N THR A 112 -2.60 -13.62 -27.58
CA THR A 112 -2.77 -12.24 -27.05
C THR A 112 -3.28 -12.22 -25.61
N LYS A 113 -4.09 -13.20 -25.20
CA LYS A 113 -4.59 -13.30 -23.83
C LYS A 113 -3.66 -14.00 -22.85
N PHE A 114 -2.72 -14.82 -23.33
CA PHE A 114 -1.78 -15.53 -22.46
C PHE A 114 -0.97 -14.59 -21.53
N PRO A 115 -0.42 -13.45 -22.00
CA PRO A 115 0.24 -12.47 -21.14
C PRO A 115 -0.71 -11.77 -20.15
N GLU A 116 -1.99 -11.59 -20.52
CA GLU A 116 -3.00 -11.03 -19.61
C GLU A 116 -3.31 -12.00 -18.48
N ILE A 117 -3.37 -13.31 -18.75
CA ILE A 117 -3.61 -14.35 -17.73
C ILE A 117 -2.42 -14.41 -16.74
N GLU A 118 -1.18 -14.35 -17.23
CA GLU A 118 0.01 -14.23 -16.36
C GLU A 118 -0.01 -12.95 -15.53
N LYS A 119 -0.41 -11.81 -16.11
CA LYS A 119 -0.57 -10.54 -15.36
C LYS A 119 -1.71 -10.59 -14.35
N LYS A 120 -2.84 -11.23 -14.66
CA LYS A 120 -4.00 -11.34 -13.75
C LYS A 120 -3.74 -12.30 -12.60
N LYS A 121 -2.86 -13.28 -12.77
CA LYS A 121 -2.31 -14.09 -11.67
C LYS A 121 -1.51 -13.23 -10.67
N LYS A 122 -1.15 -12.00 -11.06
CA LYS A 122 -0.50 -10.95 -10.26
C LYS A 122 -1.47 -9.93 -9.65
N ASP A 123 -2.79 -10.07 -9.84
CA ASP A 123 -3.81 -9.44 -8.97
C ASP A 123 -3.95 -10.21 -7.66
N SER A 124 -2.84 -10.73 -7.13
CA SER A 124 -2.76 -11.22 -5.76
C SER A 124 -3.15 -10.07 -4.85
N LEU A 125 -4.10 -10.32 -3.95
CA LEU A 125 -4.48 -9.44 -2.85
C LEU A 125 -3.24 -8.69 -2.33
N ASN A 126 -3.15 -7.37 -2.55
CA ASN A 126 -1.99 -6.62 -2.09
C ASN A 126 -2.07 -6.52 -0.55
N TYR A 127 -1.44 -7.48 0.13
CA TYR A 127 -1.43 -7.59 1.60
C TYR A 127 -0.96 -6.29 2.25
N ALA A 128 -0.02 -5.58 1.61
CA ALA A 128 0.51 -4.32 2.09
C ALA A 128 -0.58 -3.23 2.16
N VAL A 129 -1.46 -3.17 1.15
CA VAL A 129 -2.61 -2.25 1.14
C VAL A 129 -3.59 -2.58 2.26
N TRP A 130 -3.95 -3.86 2.43
CA TRP A 130 -4.88 -4.26 3.50
C TRP A 130 -4.31 -4.03 4.90
N MET A 131 -3.02 -4.31 5.10
CA MET A 131 -2.33 -3.99 6.35
C MET A 131 -2.33 -2.48 6.62
N ALA A 132 -2.10 -1.66 5.60
CA ALA A 132 -2.16 -0.20 5.74
C ALA A 132 -3.57 0.29 6.10
N CYS A 133 -4.62 -0.19 5.42
CA CYS A 133 -6.01 0.14 5.74
C CYS A 133 -6.38 -0.28 7.17
N SER A 134 -6.06 -1.53 7.54
CA SER A 134 -6.36 -2.08 8.87
C SER A 134 -5.64 -1.31 9.98
N TYR A 135 -4.37 -0.97 9.78
CA TYR A 135 -3.60 -0.18 10.75
C TYR A 135 -4.09 1.26 10.87
N PHE A 136 -4.47 1.87 9.75
CA PHE A 136 -5.01 3.22 9.75
C PHE A 136 -6.34 3.28 10.52
N GLU A 137 -7.31 2.48 10.09
CA GLU A 137 -8.67 2.49 10.66
C GLU A 137 -8.71 1.90 12.08
N GLY A 138 -7.95 0.83 12.32
CA GLY A 138 -7.96 0.09 13.58
C GLY A 138 -7.06 0.67 14.68
N TYR A 139 -6.19 1.64 14.35
CA TYR A 139 -5.25 2.21 15.31
C TYR A 139 -5.03 3.72 15.13
N LEU A 140 -4.54 4.18 13.97
CA LEU A 140 -4.14 5.59 13.81
C LEU A 140 -5.31 6.57 13.99
N VAL A 141 -6.49 6.25 13.47
CA VAL A 141 -7.72 7.04 13.66
C VAL A 141 -8.11 7.14 15.14
N HIS A 142 -7.70 6.19 15.97
CA HIS A 142 -7.99 6.26 17.41
C HIS A 142 -6.99 7.09 18.18
N ILE A 143 -5.72 7.13 17.76
CA ILE A 143 -4.64 7.73 18.55
C ILE A 143 -4.16 9.10 18.06
N LEU A 144 -4.48 9.51 16.84
CA LEU A 144 -4.00 10.78 16.25
C LEU A 144 -5.00 11.95 16.39
N PRO A 145 -6.26 11.81 15.94
CA PRO A 145 -7.21 12.92 15.97
C PRO A 145 -7.82 13.10 17.35
N SER A 146 -8.25 14.32 17.65
CA SER A 146 -9.09 14.57 18.82
C SER A 146 -10.43 13.87 18.65
N ASP A 147 -11.02 13.38 19.73
CA ASP A 147 -12.41 12.90 19.74
C ASP A 147 -13.43 14.00 20.08
N GLY A 148 -12.98 15.26 20.20
CA GLY A 148 -13.80 16.41 20.56
C GLY A 148 -14.32 16.39 22.00
N ALA A 149 -13.89 15.45 22.84
CA ALA A 149 -14.40 15.27 24.19
C ALA A 149 -13.27 15.02 25.20
N LYS A 150 -12.88 13.76 25.40
CA LYS A 150 -11.92 13.36 26.44
C LYS A 150 -10.48 13.38 25.95
N PHE A 151 -10.29 13.21 24.64
CA PHE A 151 -8.98 13.17 24.02
C PHE A 151 -8.82 14.35 23.05
N PHE A 152 -7.90 15.25 23.37
CA PHE A 152 -7.62 16.46 22.59
C PHE A 152 -6.65 16.24 21.42
N GLY A 153 -6.30 14.98 21.14
CA GLY A 153 -5.44 14.61 20.03
C GLY A 153 -3.98 14.41 20.43
N PHE A 154 -3.23 13.77 19.53
CA PHE A 154 -1.86 13.33 19.79
C PHE A 154 -0.89 14.49 20.11
N LEU A 155 -1.04 15.62 19.41
CA LEU A 155 -0.17 16.79 19.59
C LEU A 155 -0.32 17.38 21.01
N GLU A 156 -1.54 17.39 21.54
CA GLU A 156 -1.79 17.88 22.90
C GLU A 156 -1.19 16.91 23.93
N ASN A 157 -1.29 15.60 23.72
CA ASN A 157 -0.61 14.63 24.58
C ASN A 157 0.91 14.84 24.59
N MET A 158 1.52 15.15 23.45
CA MET A 158 2.95 15.50 23.39
C MET A 158 3.23 16.78 24.20
N ARG A 159 2.42 17.82 24.06
CA ARG A 159 2.57 19.07 24.82
C ARG A 159 2.46 18.87 26.33
N VAL A 160 1.45 18.13 26.78
CA VAL A 160 1.28 17.78 28.21
C VAL A 160 2.50 17.01 28.73
N TYR A 161 3.06 16.12 27.92
CA TYR A 161 4.28 15.40 28.28
C TYR A 161 5.49 16.34 28.39
N GLU A 162 5.67 17.23 27.42
CA GLU A 162 6.75 18.24 27.43
C GLU A 162 6.70 19.09 28.70
N ASP A 163 5.53 19.59 29.07
CA ASP A 163 5.34 20.44 30.24
C ASP A 163 5.56 19.65 31.55
N ARG A 164 5.08 18.40 31.61
CA ARG A 164 5.26 17.52 32.77
C ARG A 164 6.71 17.07 32.98
N GLN A 165 7.48 16.88 31.91
CA GLN A 165 8.85 16.36 31.99
C GLN A 165 9.92 17.44 31.83
N GLY A 166 9.55 18.68 31.48
CA GLY A 166 10.51 19.75 31.20
C GLY A 166 11.36 19.49 29.96
N VAL A 167 10.78 18.88 28.93
CA VAL A 167 11.47 18.49 27.68
C VAL A 167 10.78 19.09 26.45
N VAL A 168 11.37 18.91 25.28
CA VAL A 168 10.76 19.30 23.99
C VAL A 168 10.92 18.19 22.98
N PHE A 169 9.86 17.92 22.22
CA PHE A 169 9.90 17.15 20.99
C PHE A 169 10.14 18.13 19.84
N PRO A 170 11.32 18.13 19.21
CA PRO A 170 11.57 19.07 18.11
C PRO A 170 10.65 18.84 16.92
N VAL A 171 10.26 17.58 16.69
CA VAL A 171 9.27 17.20 15.68
C VAL A 171 8.07 16.57 16.39
N ARG A 172 6.91 17.23 16.31
CA ARG A 172 5.65 16.75 16.91
C ARG A 172 4.89 15.83 15.96
N LYS A 173 5.49 14.69 15.61
CA LYS A 173 4.88 13.63 14.78
C LYS A 173 5.10 12.27 15.43
N LEU A 174 4.22 11.32 15.12
CA LEU A 174 4.42 9.91 15.46
C LEU A 174 5.32 9.25 14.40
N PHE A 175 6.50 8.78 14.79
CA PHE A 175 7.42 8.07 13.91
C PHE A 175 7.04 6.58 13.87
N ILE A 176 6.70 6.07 12.69
CA ILE A 176 6.33 4.66 12.50
C ILE A 176 7.51 3.96 11.81
N VAL A 177 8.20 3.10 12.54
CA VAL A 177 9.41 2.40 12.09
C VAL A 177 9.06 1.04 11.51
N ALA A 178 9.28 0.83 10.21
CA ALA A 178 9.20 -0.48 9.58
C ALA A 178 10.59 -0.96 9.17
N THR A 179 10.89 -2.20 9.51
CA THR A 179 12.18 -2.82 9.25
C THR A 179 12.15 -3.64 7.97
N LYS A 180 13.30 -3.78 7.29
CA LYS A 180 13.43 -4.60 6.09
C LYS A 180 13.09 -6.07 6.35
N SER A 181 13.50 -6.60 7.49
CA SER A 181 13.19 -7.98 7.87
C SER A 181 11.72 -8.22 8.21
N LEU A 182 10.91 -7.14 8.32
CA LEU A 182 9.54 -7.10 8.86
C LEU A 182 9.47 -7.29 10.38
N TYR A 183 10.58 -7.58 11.06
CA TYR A 183 10.62 -7.77 12.49
C TYR A 183 10.52 -6.43 13.23
N SER A 184 9.50 -6.27 14.07
CA SER A 184 9.48 -5.22 15.09
C SER A 184 9.69 -5.88 16.45
N PRO A 185 10.76 -5.54 17.19
CA PRO A 185 10.92 -6.04 18.55
C PRO A 185 9.87 -5.47 19.50
N PRO A 186 9.70 -6.07 20.69
CA PRO A 186 8.84 -5.53 21.74
C PRO A 186 9.27 -4.13 22.21
N GLN A 187 10.58 -3.86 22.23
CA GLN A 187 11.18 -2.58 22.60
C GLN A 187 12.03 -2.06 21.44
N LEU A 188 11.85 -0.79 21.05
CA LEU A 188 12.65 -0.22 19.95
C LEU A 188 14.14 -0.14 20.29
N GLU A 189 14.48 -0.12 21.58
CA GLU A 189 15.86 -0.18 22.07
C GLU A 189 16.57 -1.47 21.71
N ASP A 190 15.84 -2.56 21.45
CA ASP A 190 16.41 -3.84 21.00
C ASP A 190 17.00 -3.74 19.58
N LEU A 191 16.71 -2.65 18.86
CA LEU A 191 17.34 -2.32 17.57
C LEU A 191 18.62 -1.49 17.73
N ASN A 192 18.99 -1.10 18.95
CA ASN A 192 20.28 -0.44 19.16
C ASN A 192 21.43 -1.44 18.96
N PRO A 193 22.59 -0.98 18.48
CA PRO A 193 23.79 -1.81 18.46
C PRO A 193 24.21 -2.15 19.91
N PRO A 194 24.29 -3.44 20.28
CA PRO A 194 24.49 -3.86 21.67
C PRO A 194 25.87 -3.44 22.21
N ASP A 195 26.93 -3.58 21.41
CA ASP A 195 28.32 -3.47 21.87
C ASP A 195 29.00 -2.13 21.57
N ARG A 196 28.25 -1.13 21.08
CA ARG A 196 28.81 0.18 20.71
C ARG A 196 28.38 1.26 21.68
N ILE A 197 29.33 1.90 22.37
CA ILE A 197 29.07 2.98 23.35
C ILE A 197 29.27 4.36 22.73
N ASP A 198 30.03 4.42 21.64
CA ASP A 198 30.41 5.61 20.88
C ASP A 198 29.30 6.14 19.96
N VAL A 199 28.17 5.45 19.86
CA VAL A 199 27.06 5.76 18.94
C VAL A 199 25.83 6.28 19.64
N ALA A 200 24.96 6.95 18.88
CA ALA A 200 23.66 7.35 19.36
C ALA A 200 22.79 6.11 19.65
N LYS A 201 21.95 6.19 20.70
CA LYS A 201 21.05 5.10 21.11
C LYS A 201 19.65 5.62 21.40
N VAL A 202 18.65 4.84 21.03
CA VAL A 202 17.25 5.07 21.38
C VAL A 202 17.00 4.48 22.78
N GLU A 203 16.33 5.22 23.65
CA GLU A 203 15.93 4.76 24.98
C GLU A 203 14.46 5.14 25.23
N ALA A 204 13.62 4.18 25.65
CA ALA A 204 12.24 4.50 26.02
C ALA A 204 12.21 5.38 27.25
N CYS A 205 11.23 6.26 27.26
CA CYS A 205 10.89 7.08 28.42
C CYS A 205 9.53 6.62 28.98
N SER A 206 8.92 7.46 29.82
CA SER A 206 7.55 7.25 30.26
C SER A 206 6.54 7.38 29.10
N PRO A 207 5.38 6.71 29.18
CA PRO A 207 4.33 6.86 28.19
C PRO A 207 3.74 8.28 28.19
N LEU A 208 3.22 8.67 27.03
CA LEU A 208 2.31 9.80 26.87
C LEU A 208 0.99 9.51 27.60
N THR A 209 0.15 10.54 27.77
CA THR A 209 -1.17 10.38 28.37
C THR A 209 -1.97 9.28 27.67
N GLU A 210 -2.59 8.41 28.46
CA GLU A 210 -3.38 7.29 27.96
C GLU A 210 -4.65 7.78 27.24
N ILE A 211 -5.05 7.05 26.21
CA ILE A 211 -6.26 7.34 25.45
C ILE A 211 -7.25 6.21 25.70
N GLU A 212 -8.41 6.54 26.27
CA GLU A 212 -9.46 5.56 26.55
C GLU A 212 -10.62 5.70 25.55
N LYS A 213 -10.96 4.62 24.83
CA LYS A 213 -12.06 4.61 23.86
C LYS A 213 -12.88 3.31 23.92
N ASN A 214 -14.16 3.39 23.55
CA ASN A 214 -14.98 2.21 23.32
C ASN A 214 -14.90 1.83 21.83
N VAL A 215 -14.45 0.62 21.51
CA VAL A 215 -14.22 0.20 20.11
C VAL A 215 -14.62 -1.26 19.92
N ALA A 216 -15.41 -1.55 18.88
CA ALA A 216 -15.76 -2.91 18.46
C ALA A 216 -16.27 -3.83 19.59
N GLY A 217 -17.15 -3.31 20.46
CA GLY A 217 -17.69 -4.06 21.60
C GLY A 217 -16.79 -4.12 22.83
N VAL A 218 -15.57 -3.58 22.77
CA VAL A 218 -14.67 -3.44 23.92
C VAL A 218 -14.89 -2.10 24.59
N ARG A 219 -15.23 -2.11 25.88
CA ARG A 219 -15.34 -0.90 26.70
C ARG A 219 -13.99 -0.50 27.27
N ASN A 220 -13.75 0.82 27.39
CA ASN A 220 -12.59 1.41 28.04
C ASN A 220 -11.26 0.85 27.52
N ARG A 221 -11.15 0.67 26.19
CA ARG A 221 -9.92 0.23 25.55
C ARG A 221 -8.87 1.32 25.67
N ILE A 222 -7.72 0.96 26.25
CA ILE A 222 -6.61 1.89 26.47
C ILE A 222 -5.61 1.78 25.33
N TYR A 223 -5.28 2.92 24.72
CA TYR A 223 -4.18 3.07 23.79
C TYR A 223 -3.06 3.87 24.47
N LYS A 224 -1.82 3.40 24.29
CA LYS A 224 -0.62 4.06 24.83
C LYS A 224 0.35 4.36 23.70
N ASN A 225 0.94 5.54 23.76
CA ASN A 225 2.08 5.93 22.95
C ASN A 225 3.26 6.19 23.87
N PHE A 226 4.48 5.91 23.40
CA PHE A 226 5.69 6.13 24.18
C PHE A 226 6.48 7.31 23.64
N ALA A 227 7.06 8.07 24.57
CA ALA A 227 8.15 8.97 24.27
C ALA A 227 9.45 8.16 24.30
N TYR A 228 10.35 8.51 23.39
CA TYR A 228 11.71 8.00 23.32
C TYR A 228 12.66 9.19 23.36
N LYS A 229 13.87 8.96 23.88
CA LYS A 229 14.97 9.89 23.75
C LYS A 229 16.10 9.23 22.98
N ILE A 230 16.74 10.00 22.11
CA ILE A 230 17.97 9.59 21.44
C ILE A 230 19.13 10.17 22.23
N TYR A 231 19.83 9.31 22.94
CA TYR A 231 21.08 9.67 23.61
C TYR A 231 22.18 9.84 22.56
N ARG A 232 22.99 10.88 22.73
CA ARG A 232 24.09 11.24 21.83
C ARG A 232 25.32 11.57 22.66
N PRO A 233 26.47 10.93 22.43
CA PRO A 233 27.69 11.23 23.18
C PRO A 233 28.02 12.73 23.15
N GLY A 234 28.14 13.36 24.33
CA GLY A 234 28.52 14.76 24.47
C GLY A 234 27.48 15.80 24.01
N ARG A 235 26.24 15.41 23.69
CA ARG A 235 25.17 16.33 23.28
C ARG A 235 23.89 16.12 24.10
N LEU A 236 23.00 17.11 24.08
CA LEU A 236 21.68 16.99 24.68
C LEU A 236 20.87 15.88 24.00
N PRO A 237 20.06 15.11 24.74
CA PRO A 237 19.20 14.09 24.15
C PRO A 237 18.12 14.72 23.27
N VAL A 238 17.69 14.00 22.24
CA VAL A 238 16.60 14.42 21.33
C VAL A 238 15.37 13.57 21.62
N TYR A 239 14.24 14.20 21.97
CA TYR A 239 13.00 13.48 22.24
C TYR A 239 12.15 13.33 20.98
N LEU A 240 11.53 12.17 20.82
CA LEU A 240 10.53 11.86 19.78
C LEU A 240 9.45 10.92 20.33
N SER A 241 8.36 10.74 19.61
CA SER A 241 7.44 9.63 19.85
C SER A 241 7.50 8.67 18.67
N ALA A 242 7.69 7.38 18.95
CA ALA A 242 7.91 6.37 17.94
C ALA A 242 7.16 5.08 18.27
N ILE A 243 6.86 4.31 17.24
CA ILE A 243 6.26 2.98 17.33
C ILE A 243 6.78 2.10 16.20
N GLY A 244 6.90 0.80 16.45
CA GLY A 244 7.14 -0.17 15.39
C GLY A 244 5.94 -0.32 14.45
N GLY A 245 6.19 -0.70 13.20
CA GLY A 245 5.17 -1.03 12.22
C GLY A 245 4.49 -2.35 12.58
N THR A 246 3.56 -2.32 13.54
CA THR A 246 2.92 -3.54 14.08
C THR A 246 2.33 -4.48 13.03
N PRO A 247 1.77 -4.02 11.88
CA PRO A 247 1.33 -4.94 10.82
C PRO A 247 2.49 -5.73 10.19
N MET A 248 3.69 -5.13 10.11
CA MET A 248 4.88 -5.81 9.59
C MET A 248 5.27 -6.96 10.50
N TYR A 249 5.19 -6.79 11.82
CA TYR A 249 5.48 -7.86 12.76
C TYR A 249 4.46 -9.01 12.68
N THR A 250 3.18 -8.70 12.44
CA THR A 250 2.17 -9.72 12.15
C THR A 250 2.57 -10.54 10.92
N LEU A 251 2.96 -9.87 9.83
CA LEU A 251 3.42 -10.56 8.62
C LEU A 251 4.70 -11.38 8.87
N TYR A 252 5.67 -10.83 9.60
CA TYR A 252 6.88 -11.55 10.02
C TYR A 252 6.54 -12.87 10.73
N LYS A 253 5.59 -12.84 11.67
CA LYS A 253 5.14 -14.05 12.38
C LYS A 253 4.46 -15.05 11.46
N VAL A 254 3.60 -14.57 10.54
CA VAL A 254 2.93 -15.44 9.56
C VAL A 254 3.97 -16.14 8.68
N LEU A 255 4.94 -15.41 8.13
CA LEU A 255 6.00 -15.99 7.29
C LEU A 255 6.88 -17.01 8.00
N ARG A 256 6.98 -16.94 9.34
CA ARG A 256 7.71 -17.94 10.13
C ARG A 256 6.88 -19.19 10.44
N ASN A 257 5.56 -19.11 10.30
CA ASN A 257 4.67 -20.25 10.47
C ASN A 257 4.35 -20.88 9.10
N ARG A 258 5.06 -21.96 8.76
CA ARG A 258 4.93 -22.63 7.45
C ARG A 258 3.53 -23.18 7.18
N ASP A 259 2.78 -23.54 8.22
CA ASP A 259 1.42 -24.06 8.09
C ASP A 259 0.43 -22.96 7.69
N LEU A 260 0.74 -21.69 8.01
CA LEU A 260 -0.08 -20.52 7.72
C LEU A 260 0.37 -19.73 6.48
N SER A 261 1.52 -20.04 5.88
CA SER A 261 2.19 -19.14 4.93
C SER A 261 2.52 -19.74 3.57
N GLN A 262 2.05 -20.94 3.22
CA GLN A 262 2.34 -21.55 1.92
C GLN A 262 2.00 -20.62 0.72
N GLU A 263 0.90 -19.85 0.84
CA GLU A 263 0.44 -18.92 -0.19
C GLU A 263 1.29 -17.64 -0.29
N ILE A 264 2.03 -17.29 0.77
CA ILE A 264 2.81 -16.03 0.87
C ILE A 264 4.29 -16.25 1.16
N ALA A 265 4.79 -17.49 1.07
CA ALA A 265 6.16 -17.85 1.40
C ALA A 265 7.21 -17.17 0.49
N GLY A 266 6.80 -16.73 -0.71
CA GLY A 266 7.67 -16.11 -1.71
C GLY A 266 7.62 -14.57 -1.76
N ILE A 267 6.96 -13.89 -0.80
CA ILE A 267 6.84 -12.44 -0.88
C ILE A 267 8.19 -11.74 -0.76
N ASN A 268 8.38 -10.70 -1.56
CA ASN A 268 9.52 -9.80 -1.40
C ASN A 268 9.23 -8.85 -0.22
N ARG A 269 10.00 -9.02 0.86
CA ARG A 269 9.82 -8.24 2.11
C ARG A 269 9.99 -6.74 1.88
N GLU A 270 11.02 -6.36 1.13
CA GLU A 270 11.34 -4.95 0.89
C GLU A 270 10.27 -4.27 0.02
N GLU A 271 9.82 -4.96 -1.04
CA GLU A 271 8.70 -4.50 -1.87
C GLU A 271 7.42 -4.38 -1.02
N THR A 272 7.18 -5.34 -0.12
CA THR A 272 6.01 -5.31 0.78
C THR A 272 6.04 -4.12 1.73
N VAL A 273 7.20 -3.78 2.32
CA VAL A 273 7.35 -2.58 3.16
C VAL A 273 7.13 -1.31 2.33
N SER A 274 7.71 -1.26 1.14
CA SER A 274 7.55 -0.14 0.21
C SER A 274 6.08 0.10 -0.14
N ASP A 275 5.35 -0.97 -0.48
CA ASP A 275 3.94 -0.89 -0.83
C ASP A 275 3.05 -0.56 0.38
N PHE A 276 3.39 -1.08 1.56
CA PHE A 276 2.71 -0.71 2.80
C PHE A 276 2.86 0.78 3.08
N PHE A 277 4.06 1.33 2.93
CA PHE A 277 4.31 2.75 3.10
C PHE A 277 3.61 3.60 2.04
N LYS A 278 3.63 3.20 0.76
CA LYS A 278 2.88 3.92 -0.29
C LYS A 278 1.39 3.95 0.03
N ALA A 279 0.80 2.81 0.40
CA ALA A 279 -0.60 2.71 0.75
C ALA A 279 -0.93 3.56 1.99
N LEU A 280 -0.15 3.42 3.07
CA LEU A 280 -0.38 4.14 4.31
C LEU A 280 -0.23 5.66 4.14
N ARG A 281 0.79 6.14 3.42
CA ARG A 281 0.94 7.57 3.08
C ARG A 281 -0.28 8.08 2.31
N SER A 282 -0.74 7.31 1.32
CA SER A 282 -1.92 7.68 0.51
C SER A 282 -3.18 7.80 1.36
N ILE A 283 -3.40 6.87 2.28
CA ILE A 283 -4.57 6.88 3.18
C ILE A 283 -4.48 8.04 4.17
N ILE A 284 -3.33 8.22 4.85
CA ILE A 284 -3.11 9.33 5.79
C ILE A 284 -3.29 10.68 5.08
N ALA A 285 -2.75 10.85 3.87
CA ALA A 285 -2.89 12.09 3.12
C ALA A 285 -4.35 12.42 2.79
N LYS A 286 -5.23 11.44 2.65
CA LYS A 286 -6.66 11.65 2.38
C LYS A 286 -7.47 11.99 3.63
N SER A 287 -6.96 11.71 4.83
CA SER A 287 -7.63 12.02 6.10
C SER A 287 -7.18 13.39 6.63
N PRO A 288 -8.04 14.42 6.64
CA PRO A 288 -7.67 15.76 7.12
C PRO A 288 -7.19 15.76 8.57
N GLU A 289 -7.78 14.93 9.41
CA GLU A 289 -7.50 14.88 10.83
C GLU A 289 -6.21 14.11 11.17
N CYS A 290 -5.70 13.28 10.25
CA CYS A 290 -4.48 12.48 10.44
C CYS A 290 -3.31 12.97 9.57
N ARG A 291 -3.58 13.74 8.52
CA ARG A 291 -2.55 14.28 7.61
C ARG A 291 -1.49 15.01 8.42
N ASP A 292 -0.23 14.77 8.04
CA ASP A 292 0.96 15.41 8.61
C ASP A 292 1.26 15.11 10.10
N LYS A 293 0.52 14.19 10.74
CA LYS A 293 0.75 13.79 12.15
C LYS A 293 1.69 12.60 12.32
N CYS A 294 2.07 11.95 11.23
CA CYS A 294 2.95 10.78 11.24
C CYS A 294 4.13 10.96 10.29
N GLU A 295 5.23 10.30 10.62
CA GLU A 295 6.39 10.15 9.75
C GLU A 295 6.70 8.65 9.59
N LEU A 296 6.87 8.18 8.36
CA LEU A 296 7.14 6.76 8.09
C LEU A 296 8.64 6.55 7.86
N ILE A 297 9.24 5.71 8.70
CA ILE A 297 10.68 5.45 8.75
C ILE A 297 10.97 4.04 8.26
N TYR A 298 11.71 3.93 7.17
CA TYR A 298 12.29 2.66 6.74
C TYR A 298 13.63 2.47 7.45
N PHE A 299 13.86 1.28 7.99
CA PHE A 299 15.13 0.91 8.62
C PHE A 299 15.61 -0.44 8.07
N ASP A 300 16.82 -0.48 7.50
CA ASP A 300 17.43 -1.75 7.12
C ASP A 300 18.12 -2.37 8.34
N ASP A 301 17.36 -3.17 9.07
CA ASP A 301 17.83 -3.89 10.25
C ASP A 301 18.76 -5.08 9.92
N THR A 302 19.05 -5.31 8.63
CA THR A 302 20.00 -6.31 8.16
C THR A 302 21.38 -5.69 7.84
N ASP A 303 21.44 -4.37 7.70
CA ASP A 303 22.65 -3.62 7.47
C ASP A 303 23.33 -3.28 8.81
N ARG A 304 24.52 -3.85 9.04
CA ARG A 304 25.27 -3.67 10.30
C ARG A 304 25.84 -2.27 10.46
N ASP A 305 25.98 -1.53 9.37
CA ASP A 305 26.51 -0.17 9.39
C ASP A 305 25.41 0.86 9.70
N GLN A 306 24.13 0.46 9.58
CA GLN A 306 23.00 1.30 9.94
C GLN A 306 22.69 1.25 11.44
N ASN A 307 22.40 2.42 11.99
CA ASN A 307 21.94 2.61 13.35
C ASN A 307 20.60 3.33 13.34
N LEU A 308 19.58 2.74 13.97
CA LEU A 308 18.24 3.32 14.02
C LEU A 308 18.24 4.74 14.60
N ALA A 309 19.04 4.99 15.64
CA ALA A 309 19.15 6.31 16.25
C ALA A 309 19.61 7.37 15.24
N ASP A 310 20.58 7.03 14.38
CA ASP A 310 21.11 7.94 13.36
C ASP A 310 20.10 8.16 12.23
N VAL A 311 19.37 7.11 11.81
CA VAL A 311 18.27 7.23 10.84
C VAL A 311 17.19 8.18 11.34
N LEU A 312 16.77 8.04 12.59
CA LEU A 312 15.78 8.91 13.23
C LEU A 312 16.31 10.36 13.36
N LEU A 313 17.55 10.54 13.80
CA LEU A 313 18.17 11.88 13.92
C LEU A 313 18.30 12.58 12.57
N ASN A 314 18.68 11.84 11.52
CA ASN A 314 18.75 12.40 10.17
C ASN A 314 17.37 12.85 9.70
N ARG A 315 16.33 12.03 9.93
CA ARG A 315 14.97 12.42 9.58
C ARG A 315 14.48 13.63 10.39
N ILE A 316 14.81 13.71 11.67
CA ILE A 316 14.50 14.90 12.49
C ILE A 316 15.18 16.14 11.93
N ARG A 317 16.46 16.04 11.54
CA ARG A 317 17.22 17.16 10.94
C ARG A 317 16.62 17.63 9.61
N GLU A 318 16.08 16.71 8.81
CA GLU A 318 15.39 17.05 7.56
C GLU A 318 14.05 17.78 7.82
N LEU A 319 13.30 17.34 8.83
CA LEU A 319 11.98 17.90 9.16
C LEU A 319 12.07 19.21 9.96
N GLU A 320 13.07 19.34 10.82
CA GLU A 320 13.32 20.50 11.66
C GLU A 320 14.83 20.77 11.75
N PRO A 321 15.39 21.52 10.77
CA PRO A 321 16.82 21.82 10.73
C PRO A 321 17.34 22.54 11.98
N ASN A 322 16.49 23.30 12.68
CA ASN A 322 16.86 24.08 13.87
C ASN A 322 16.61 23.30 15.18
N PHE A 323 16.46 21.97 15.13
CA PHE A 323 16.10 21.17 16.30
C PHE A 323 17.07 21.33 17.48
N GLU A 324 18.37 21.54 17.21
CA GLU A 324 19.38 21.75 18.26
C GLU A 324 19.10 23.03 19.07
N GLU A 325 18.66 24.11 18.40
CA GLU A 325 18.31 25.37 19.06
C GLU A 325 17.04 25.23 19.89
N ILE A 326 16.04 24.53 19.36
CA ILE A 326 14.78 24.24 20.06
C ILE A 326 15.05 23.49 21.37
N ILE A 327 15.93 22.47 21.33
CA ILE A 327 16.33 21.70 22.51
C ILE A 327 17.09 22.60 23.51
N ALA A 328 18.01 23.43 23.02
CA ALA A 328 18.80 24.32 23.86
C ALA A 328 17.96 25.39 24.58
N GLN A 329 16.89 25.88 23.95
CA GLN A 329 16.01 26.91 24.53
C GLN A 329 15.13 26.39 25.67
N ARG A 330 14.67 25.13 25.59
CA ARG A 330 13.76 24.54 26.59
C ARG A 330 14.48 23.71 27.65
N SER A 331 15.73 23.30 27.40
CA SER A 331 16.58 22.74 28.45
C SER A 331 16.78 23.79 29.53
N PRO A 332 16.54 23.48 30.83
CA PRO A 332 16.70 24.47 31.88
C PRO A 332 18.09 25.10 31.75
N ARG A 333 18.12 26.44 31.66
CA ARG A 333 19.35 27.25 31.77
C ARG A 333 20.24 26.54 32.78
N ARG A 334 21.40 26.05 32.33
CA ARG A 334 22.46 25.46 33.17
C ARG A 334 22.31 26.01 34.57
N ALA A 335 22.02 25.14 35.55
CA ALA A 335 22.22 25.48 36.94
C ALA A 335 23.59 26.18 36.99
N ARG A 336 23.59 27.50 37.25
CA ARG A 336 24.82 28.23 37.55
C ARG A 336 25.36 27.50 38.77
N VAL A 337 26.31 26.60 38.56
CA VAL A 337 27.14 26.10 39.65
C VAL A 337 27.68 27.35 40.31
N PRO A 338 27.36 27.62 41.58
CA PRO A 338 27.98 28.73 42.28
C PRO A 338 29.48 28.45 42.25
N ARG A 339 30.28 29.35 41.67
CA ARG A 339 31.73 29.33 41.92
C ARG A 339 31.87 29.40 43.44
N ALA A 340 32.43 28.34 44.02
CA ALA A 340 32.82 28.36 45.42
C ALA A 340 33.68 29.62 45.68
N PRO A 341 33.45 30.36 46.76
CA PRO A 341 34.29 31.50 47.08
C PRO A 341 35.71 30.99 47.34
N ALA A 342 36.69 31.67 46.73
CA ALA A 342 38.10 31.41 46.95
C ALA A 342 38.39 31.47 48.45
N ALA A 343 38.98 30.40 48.99
CA ALA A 343 39.46 30.37 50.36
C ALA A 343 40.51 31.47 50.51
N HIS A 344 40.22 32.44 51.38
CA HIS A 344 41.23 33.36 51.90
C HIS A 344 42.28 32.56 52.66
N ALA A 345 43.49 32.52 52.13
CA ALA A 345 44.68 32.23 52.91
C ALA A 345 44.86 33.38 53.92
N ARG A 346 44.72 33.08 55.22
CA ARG A 346 45.26 33.93 56.27
C ARG A 346 46.68 33.46 56.55
N VAL A 347 47.60 34.42 56.47
CA VAL A 347 48.95 34.40 57.04
C VAL A 347 48.85 34.60 58.54
#